data_AF-A0A7W0KHG3-F1
#
_entry.id   AF-A0A7W0KHG3-F1
#
_cell.length_a   1.000
_cell.length_b   1.000
_cell.length_c   1.000
_cell.angle_alpha   90.00
_cell.angle_beta   90.00
_cell.angle_gamma   90.00
#
_symmetry.space_group_name_H-M   'P 1'
#
loop_
_entity.id
_entity.type
_entity.pdbx_description
1 polymer ?
#
loop_
_entity_poly.entity_id
_entity_poly.type
_entity_poly.pdbx_seq_one_letter_code
_entity_poly.pdbx_strand_id
1 'polypeptide(L)' 'MERDAIVQCLLDGHGNKAEAARSLGMSRATIYRKIREYGVMVTT' A
#
# COMPACT_ATOMS: atom_id res chain seq x y z
N MET A 1 -7.27 -10.58 -1.29
CA MET A 1 -7.85 -9.46 -2.08
C MET A 1 -7.34 -8.10 -1.60
N GLU A 2 -7.69 -7.62 -0.40
CA GLU A 2 -7.26 -6.28 0.03
C GLU A 2 -5.74 -6.14 0.18
N ARG A 3 -5.07 -7.13 0.79
CA ARG A 3 -3.60 -7.19 0.85
C ARG A 3 -2.99 -7.12 -0.55
N ASP A 4 -3.53 -7.87 -1.50
CA ASP A 4 -2.99 -7.98 -2.85
C ASP A 4 -3.15 -6.67 -3.61
N ALA A 5 -4.28 -5.97 -3.43
CA ALA A 5 -4.48 -4.63 -3.97
C ALA A 5 -3.47 -3.61 -3.41
N ILE A 6 -3.18 -3.68 -2.11
CA ILE A 6 -2.15 -2.85 -1.48
C ILE A 6 -0.75 -3.17 -2.02
N VAL A 7 -0.42 -4.45 -2.14
CA VAL A 7 0.87 -4.88 -2.71
C VAL A 7 1.00 -4.38 -4.14
N GLN A 8 -0.02 -4.55 -4.98
CA GLN A 8 0.07 -4.09 -6.37
C GLN A 8 0.20 -2.59 -6.50
N CYS A 9 -0.64 -1.81 -5.80
CA CYS A 9 -0.50 -0.36 -5.86
C CYS A 9 0.85 0.14 -5.32
N LEU A 10 1.48 -0.61 -4.40
CA LEU A 10 2.84 -0.31 -3.96
C LEU A 10 3.89 -0.69 -5.01
N LEU A 11 3.72 -1.80 -5.74
CA LEU A 11 4.62 -2.17 -6.83
C LEU A 11 4.52 -1.18 -8.00
N ASP A 12 3.30 -0.86 -8.43
CA ASP A 12 3.02 0.10 -9.50
C ASP A 12 3.56 1.50 -9.16
N GLY A 13 3.47 1.89 -7.89
CA GLY A 13 3.99 3.15 -7.37
C GLY A 13 5.47 3.11 -6.95
N HIS A 14 6.23 2.05 -7.27
CA HIS A 14 7.64 1.89 -6.85
C HIS A 14 7.87 2.12 -5.34
N GLY A 15 6.94 1.66 -4.52
CA GLY A 15 6.94 1.79 -3.07
C GLY A 15 6.30 3.05 -2.52
N ASN A 16 5.81 3.95 -3.37
CA ASN A 16 5.18 5.20 -2.98
C ASN A 16 3.84 4.96 -2.27
N LYS A 17 3.89 5.04 -0.94
CA LYS A 17 2.74 4.75 -0.07
C LYS A 17 1.65 5.82 -0.17
N ALA A 18 2.01 7.05 -0.54
CA ALA A 18 1.04 8.14 -0.73
C ALA A 18 0.26 7.99 -2.04
N GLU A 19 0.92 7.47 -3.07
CA GLU A 19 0.30 7.12 -4.34
C GLU A 19 -0.61 5.91 -4.19
N ALA A 20 -0.14 4.83 -3.54
CA ALA A 20 -0.98 3.69 -3.23
C ALA A 20 -2.24 4.09 -2.43
N ALA A 21 -2.12 5.02 -1.47
CA ALA A 21 -3.27 5.56 -0.75
C ALA A 21 -4.28 6.27 -1.66
N ARG A 22 -3.79 7.11 -2.59
CA ARG A 22 -4.65 7.76 -3.59
C ARG A 22 -5.33 6.76 -4.51
N SER A 23 -4.58 5.80 -5.07
CA SER A 23 -5.10 4.80 -6.00
C SER A 23 -6.15 3.90 -5.37
N LEU A 24 -6.01 3.59 -4.07
CA LEU A 24 -6.98 2.76 -3.33
C LEU A 24 -8.13 3.56 -2.70
N GLY A 25 -8.16 4.89 -2.86
CA GLY A 25 -9.17 5.74 -2.23
C GLY A 25 -9.12 5.70 -0.69
N MET A 26 -7.95 5.42 -0.12
CA MET A 26 -7.76 5.26 1.32
C MET A 26 -6.98 6.44 1.92
N SER A 27 -7.23 6.71 3.20
CA SER A 27 -6.36 7.62 3.94
C SER A 27 -4.95 7.03 4.04
N ARG A 28 -3.94 7.91 4.09
CA ARG A 28 -2.55 7.49 4.30
C ARG A 28 -2.38 6.70 5.60
N ALA A 29 -3.07 7.10 6.67
CA ALA A 29 -3.04 6.41 7.96
C ALA A 29 -3.55 4.96 7.84
N THR A 30 -4.63 4.74 7.07
CA THR A 30 -5.16 3.40 6.80
C THR A 30 -4.15 2.53 6.08
N ILE A 31 -3.48 3.07 5.04
CA ILE A 31 -2.44 2.34 4.30
C ILE A 31 -1.26 1.97 5.20
N TYR A 32 -0.74 2.91 6.00
CA TYR A 32 0.37 2.60 6.91
C TYR A 32 0.01 1.52 7.93
N ARG A 33 -1.22 1.53 8.46
CA ARG A 33 -1.71 0.47 9.36
C ARG A 33 -1.76 -0.87 8.65
N LYS A 34 -2.39 -0.94 7.48
CA LYS A 34 -2.53 -2.18 6.71
C LYS A 34 -1.21 -2.76 6.23
N ILE A 35 -0.26 -1.92 5.82
CA ILE A 35 1.10 -2.36 5.45
C ILE A 35 1.77 -3.07 6.62
N ARG A 36 1.66 -2.53 7.83
CA ARG A 36 2.20 -3.17 9.05
C ARG A 36 1.44 -4.45 9.40
N GLU A 37 0.12 -4.42 9.36
CA GLU A 37 -0.76 -5.54 9.68
C GLU A 37 -0.53 -6.74 8.75
N TYR A 38 -0.30 -6.49 7.46
CA TYR A 38 -0.07 -7.53 6.45
C TYR A 38 1.39 -7.90 6.23
N GLY A 39 2.31 -7.29 6.98
CA GLY A 39 3.75 -7.51 6.82
C GLY A 39 4.25 -7.20 5.40
N VAL A 40 3.68 -6.18 4.75
CA VAL A 40 4.07 -5.82 3.38
C VAL A 40 5.40 -5.11 3.41
N MET A 41 6.47 -5.82 3.06
CA MET A 41 7.78 -5.25 2.81
C MET A 41 7.88 -4.87 1.33
N VAL A 42 8.03 -3.58 1.07
CA VAL A 42 8.33 -3.11 -0.29
C VAL A 42 9.85 -3.16 -0.43
N THR A 43 10.33 -4.10 -1.24
CA THR A 43 11.72 -4.12 -1.70
C THR A 43 11.79 -3.26 -2.95
N THR A 44 12.47 -2.12 -2.87
CA THR A 44 12.80 -1.28 -4.02
C THR A 44 13.74 -2.01 -4.97
#